data_AF-A0AAV5CQW7-F1
#
_entry.id   AF-A0AAV5CQW7-F1
#
_cell.length_a   1.000
_cell.length_b   1.000
_cell.length_c   1.000
_cell.angle_alpha   90.00
_cell.angle_beta   90.00
_cell.angle_gamma   90.00
#
_symmetry.space_group_name_H-M   'P 1'
#
loop_
_entity.id
_entity.type
_entity.pdbx_description
1 polymer ?
#
loop_
_entity_poly.entity_id
_entity_poly.type
_entity_poly.pdbx_seq_one_letter_code
_entity_poly.pdbx_strand_id
1 'polypeptide(L)'
;MPVPFDVMYEQIIRCTREHGLLPQVTNSSEPDGVRPANGKVKAVLVVSLRPEYYDKLHSVFYTNATATGEVVTVFQPSHDQNQHTEARAHNERALAEIFLLSYSDRLVTTGFSTFGYVAHSLAGLRPWLLSLLDRSKMRADVACVRPASVEPCLHSPPPLVCRAQQDLDPVAHLPFLRHCEDLGAGIKLFD
;
A
#
# COMPACT_ATOMS: atom_id res chain seq x y z
N MET A 1 -8.29 -9.45 16.06
CA MET A 1 -9.14 -10.04 15.02
C MET A 1 -8.58 -9.64 13.66
N PRO A 2 -8.40 -10.58 12.71
CA PRO A 2 -7.94 -10.25 11.37
C PRO A 2 -8.94 -9.34 10.67
N VAL A 3 -8.45 -8.46 9.81
CA VAL A 3 -9.33 -7.60 9.02
C VAL A 3 -10.01 -8.46 7.94
N PRO A 4 -11.34 -8.37 7.77
CA PRO A 4 -12.04 -9.06 6.69
C PRO A 4 -11.52 -8.64 5.31
N PHE A 5 -11.55 -9.57 4.36
CA PHE A 5 -11.12 -9.32 2.99
C PHE A 5 -11.83 -8.14 2.34
N ASP A 6 -13.16 -8.13 2.37
CA ASP A 6 -13.94 -7.12 1.66
C ASP A 6 -13.72 -5.71 2.23
N VAL A 7 -13.44 -5.61 3.54
CA VAL A 7 -13.11 -4.35 4.20
C VAL A 7 -11.80 -3.78 3.66
N MET A 8 -10.74 -4.59 3.62
CA MET A 8 -9.45 -4.15 3.06
C MET A 8 -9.55 -3.87 1.57
N TYR A 9 -10.25 -4.73 0.82
CA TYR A 9 -10.44 -4.56 -0.61
C TYR A 9 -11.18 -3.26 -0.93
N GLU A 10 -12.27 -2.95 -0.22
CA GLU A 10 -12.99 -1.68 -0.38
C GLU A 10 -12.06 -0.49 -0.13
N GLN A 11 -11.23 -0.55 0.91
CA GLN A 11 -10.27 0.51 1.21
C GLN A 11 -9.22 0.70 0.11
N ILE A 12 -8.69 -0.40 -0.45
CA ILE A 12 -7.76 -0.37 -1.59
C ILE A 12 -8.41 0.31 -2.80
N ILE A 13 -9.64 -0.08 -3.14
CA ILE A 13 -10.38 0.49 -4.26
C ILE A 13 -10.72 1.96 -4.02
N ARG A 14 -11.13 2.34 -2.80
CA ARG A 14 -11.36 3.75 -2.44
C ARG A 14 -10.09 4.58 -2.61
N CYS A 15 -8.98 4.15 -2.01
CA CYS A 15 -7.69 4.84 -2.11
C CYS A 15 -7.25 5.03 -3.58
N THR A 16 -7.28 3.94 -4.35
CA THR A 16 -6.82 3.96 -5.75
C THR A 16 -7.70 4.82 -6.65
N ARG A 17 -9.02 4.86 -6.41
CA ARG A 17 -9.94 5.73 -7.16
C ARG A 17 -9.85 7.19 -6.74
N GLU A 18 -9.85 7.47 -5.44
CA GLU A 18 -9.79 8.83 -4.87
C GLU A 18 -8.53 9.59 -5.36
N HIS A 19 -7.44 8.86 -5.60
CA HIS A 19 -6.17 9.43 -6.06
C HIS A 19 -5.82 9.13 -7.53
N GLY A 20 -6.78 8.63 -8.32
CA GLY A 20 -6.61 8.43 -9.76
C GLY A 20 -5.52 7.42 -10.16
N LEU A 21 -5.18 6.49 -9.26
CA LEU A 21 -4.21 5.43 -9.52
C LEU A 21 -4.79 4.41 -10.49
N LEU A 22 -6.01 3.95 -10.20
CA LEU A 22 -6.76 3.02 -11.03
C LEU A 22 -8.04 3.68 -11.55
N PRO A 23 -8.41 3.43 -12.83
CA PRO A 23 -9.63 3.97 -13.38
C PRO A 23 -10.87 3.30 -12.81
N GLN A 24 -12.00 3.99 -12.91
CA GLN A 24 -13.30 3.37 -12.62
C GLN A 24 -13.69 2.44 -13.79
N VAL A 25 -14.42 1.38 -13.49
CA VAL A 25 -15.01 0.50 -14.50
C VAL A 25 -16.43 0.97 -14.85
N THR A 26 -16.85 0.74 -16.09
CA THR A 26 -18.22 1.05 -16.54
C THR A 26 -19.16 -0.10 -16.19
N ASN A 27 -20.36 0.20 -15.68
CA ASN A 27 -21.38 -0.81 -15.37
C ASN A 27 -22.12 -1.34 -16.62
N SER A 28 -21.75 -0.90 -17.82
CA SER A 28 -22.36 -1.32 -19.08
C SER A 28 -21.71 -2.62 -19.58
N SER A 29 -22.52 -3.68 -19.67
CA SER A 29 -22.19 -4.94 -20.34
C SER A 29 -22.16 -4.83 -21.87
N GLU A 30 -22.39 -3.64 -22.43
CA GLU A 30 -22.31 -3.40 -23.85
C GLU A 30 -20.91 -2.92 -24.22
N PRO A 31 -20.27 -3.52 -25.24
CA PRO A 31 -19.06 -3.00 -25.83
C PRO A 31 -19.45 -1.80 -26.71
N ASP A 32 -19.98 -0.74 -26.09
CA ASP A 32 -20.06 0.53 -26.77
C ASP A 32 -18.62 0.86 -27.16
N GLY A 33 -18.42 1.04 -28.46
CA GLY A 33 -17.12 1.18 -29.12
C GLY A 33 -16.36 2.42 -28.68
N VAL A 34 -16.05 2.52 -27.39
CA VAL A 34 -15.07 3.42 -26.82
C VAL A 34 -13.73 2.89 -27.31
N ARG A 35 -13.38 3.30 -28.55
CA ARG A 35 -11.99 3.30 -28.99
C ARG A 35 -11.16 3.84 -27.83
N PRO A 36 -10.06 3.18 -27.43
CA PRO A 36 -9.21 3.67 -26.35
C PRO A 36 -8.79 5.09 -26.72
N ALA A 37 -9.42 6.08 -26.07
CA ALA A 37 -9.25 7.48 -26.45
C ALA A 37 -7.80 7.92 -26.21
N ASN A 38 -7.05 7.15 -25.40
CA ASN A 38 -5.61 7.22 -25.23
C ASN A 38 -5.11 5.80 -24.95
N GLY A 39 -4.25 5.23 -25.79
CA GLY A 39 -3.67 3.87 -25.65
C GLY A 39 -2.72 3.68 -24.44
N LYS A 40 -3.07 4.23 -23.28
CA LYS A 40 -2.32 4.08 -22.03
C LYS A 40 -2.63 2.72 -21.41
N VAL A 41 -1.58 1.96 -21.19
CA VAL A 41 -1.61 0.66 -20.50
C VAL A 41 -1.07 0.86 -19.09
N LYS A 42 -1.79 0.35 -18.08
CA LYS A 42 -1.37 0.30 -16.69
C LYS A 42 -1.15 -1.16 -16.28
N ALA A 43 0.06 -1.46 -15.82
CA ALA A 43 0.36 -2.72 -15.15
C ALA A 43 0.18 -2.52 -13.64
N VAL A 44 -0.60 -3.40 -13.01
CA VAL A 44 -0.86 -3.38 -11.57
C VAL A 44 -0.19 -4.61 -10.97
N LEU A 45 0.84 -4.39 -10.17
CA LEU A 45 1.51 -5.44 -9.42
C LEU A 45 0.86 -5.57 -8.03
N VAL A 46 0.30 -6.74 -7.75
CA VAL A 46 -0.27 -7.10 -6.45
C VAL A 46 0.70 -8.05 -5.76
N VAL A 47 1.17 -7.67 -4.58
CA VAL A 47 2.01 -8.50 -3.73
C VAL A 47 1.28 -8.73 -2.42
N SER A 48 0.84 -9.96 -2.19
CA SER A 48 0.05 -10.34 -1.04
C SER A 48 0.14 -11.85 -0.83
N LEU A 49 0.27 -12.28 0.42
CA LEU A 49 0.10 -13.67 0.79
C LEU A 49 -1.31 -14.18 0.42
N ARG A 50 -2.31 -13.31 0.51
CA ARG A 50 -3.71 -13.61 0.19
C ARG A 50 -3.98 -13.40 -1.31
N PRO A 51 -4.22 -14.46 -2.10
CA PRO A 51 -4.43 -14.35 -3.54
C PRO A 51 -5.76 -13.68 -3.92
N GLU A 52 -6.72 -13.63 -2.99
CA GLU A 52 -8.06 -13.11 -3.26
C GLU A 52 -8.05 -11.65 -3.73
N TYR A 53 -7.03 -10.87 -3.33
CA TYR A 53 -6.88 -9.48 -3.79
C TYR A 53 -6.53 -9.40 -5.27
N TYR A 54 -5.63 -10.27 -5.75
CA TYR A 54 -5.32 -10.38 -7.16
C TYR A 54 -6.52 -10.89 -7.94
N ASP A 55 -7.14 -11.99 -7.50
CA ASP A 55 -8.27 -12.60 -8.21
C ASP A 55 -9.40 -11.60 -8.44
N LYS A 56 -9.73 -10.82 -7.40
CA LYS A 56 -10.80 -9.83 -7.47
C LYS A 56 -10.42 -8.62 -8.34
N LEU A 57 -9.21 -8.08 -8.22
CA LEU A 57 -8.74 -6.97 -9.08
C LEU A 57 -8.66 -7.41 -10.55
N HIS A 58 -8.05 -8.56 -10.80
CA HIS A 58 -7.93 -9.14 -12.13
C HIS A 58 -9.31 -9.35 -12.77
N SER A 59 -10.24 -9.99 -12.04
CA SER A 59 -11.61 -10.23 -12.53
C SER A 59 -12.32 -8.92 -12.91
N VAL A 60 -12.23 -7.89 -12.07
CA VAL A 60 -12.88 -6.58 -12.33
C VAL A 60 -12.36 -5.93 -13.61
N PHE A 61 -11.03 -5.86 -13.81
CA PHE A 61 -10.45 -5.19 -14.97
C PHE A 61 -10.39 -6.05 -16.23
N TYR A 62 -10.44 -7.38 -16.09
CA TYR A 62 -10.51 -8.29 -17.22
C TYR A 62 -11.91 -8.30 -17.87
N THR A 63 -12.97 -8.17 -17.06
CA THR A 63 -14.35 -8.31 -17.54
C THR A 63 -15.04 -7.00 -17.90
N ASN A 64 -14.55 -5.86 -17.40
CA ASN A 64 -15.21 -4.57 -17.58
C ASN A 64 -14.32 -3.56 -18.33
N ALA A 65 -14.93 -2.75 -19.18
CA ALA A 65 -14.26 -1.59 -19.76
C ALA A 65 -14.00 -0.52 -18.69
N THR A 66 -12.93 0.27 -18.87
CA THR A 66 -12.61 1.38 -17.98
C THR A 66 -13.24 2.67 -18.50
N ALA A 67 -13.73 3.52 -17.58
CA ALA A 67 -14.35 4.80 -17.92
C ALA A 67 -13.39 5.78 -18.62
N THR A 68 -12.08 5.56 -18.47
CA THR A 68 -11.03 6.37 -19.09
C THR A 68 -10.52 5.77 -20.42
N GLY A 69 -10.95 4.56 -20.79
CA GLY A 69 -10.42 3.82 -21.93
C GLY A 69 -8.99 3.27 -21.74
N GLU A 70 -8.43 3.40 -20.54
CA GLU A 70 -7.14 2.82 -20.17
C GLU A 70 -7.22 1.29 -20.08
N VAL A 71 -6.21 0.58 -20.59
CA VAL A 71 -6.11 -0.86 -20.43
C VAL A 71 -5.38 -1.17 -19.13
N VAL A 72 -6.01 -1.95 -18.25
CA VAL A 72 -5.43 -2.33 -16.96
C VAL A 72 -5.15 -3.83 -16.97
N THR A 73 -3.92 -4.23 -16.66
CA THR A 73 -3.54 -5.63 -16.50
C THR A 73 -2.97 -5.83 -15.11
N VAL A 74 -3.43 -6.87 -14.42
CA VAL A 74 -3.08 -7.16 -13.02
C VAL A 74 -2.16 -8.37 -12.99
N PHE A 75 -1.12 -8.32 -12.17
CA PHE A 75 -0.11 -9.37 -12.00
C PHE A 75 0.11 -9.66 -10.52
N GLN A 76 0.30 -10.92 -10.16
CA GLN A 76 0.76 -11.34 -8.83
C GLN A 76 1.89 -12.36 -8.99
N PRO A 77 3.12 -12.09 -8.52
CA PRO A 77 4.28 -12.97 -8.76
C PRO A 77 4.20 -14.29 -8.01
N SER A 78 3.89 -14.27 -6.71
CA SER A 78 3.80 -15.45 -5.87
C SER A 78 2.42 -15.60 -5.21
N HIS A 79 2.11 -16.82 -4.77
CA HIS A 79 0.86 -17.15 -4.07
C HIS A 79 1.22 -17.90 -2.79
N ASP A 80 2.13 -17.32 -2.00
CA ASP A 80 2.78 -18.01 -0.89
C ASP A 80 1.87 -18.29 0.32
N GLN A 81 0.70 -17.62 0.44
CA GLN A 81 -0.35 -17.82 1.46
C GLN A 81 0.04 -17.55 2.92
N ASN A 82 1.15 -18.13 3.37
CA ASN A 82 1.68 -18.02 4.71
C ASN A 82 3.13 -17.58 4.67
N GLN A 83 3.56 -16.92 5.75
CA GLN A 83 4.93 -16.48 5.91
C GLN A 83 5.80 -17.65 6.42
N HIS A 84 6.91 -17.91 5.72
CA HIS A 84 7.86 -19.00 6.00
C HIS A 84 9.29 -18.47 6.06
N THR A 85 9.61 -17.70 7.10
CA THR A 85 10.91 -17.01 7.25
C THR A 85 12.11 -17.95 7.37
N GLU A 86 11.87 -19.19 7.77
CA GLU A 86 12.86 -20.26 7.84
C GLU A 86 13.24 -20.82 6.46
N ALA A 87 12.38 -20.61 5.45
CA ALA A 87 12.55 -21.17 4.12
C ALA A 87 13.26 -20.17 3.19
N ARG A 88 14.50 -20.49 2.82
CA ARG A 88 15.32 -19.65 1.92
C ARG A 88 14.59 -19.25 0.64
N ALA A 89 13.96 -20.21 -0.06
CA ALA A 89 13.27 -19.96 -1.32
C ALA A 89 12.07 -19.01 -1.17
N HIS A 90 11.39 -19.03 -0.02
CA HIS A 90 10.32 -18.08 0.29
C HIS A 90 10.88 -16.67 0.49
N ASN A 91 11.96 -16.55 1.27
CA ASN A 91 12.63 -15.26 1.48
C ASN A 91 13.20 -14.67 0.18
N GLU A 92 13.74 -15.50 -0.71
CA GLU A 92 14.22 -15.05 -2.03
C GLU A 92 13.08 -14.51 -2.91
N ARG A 93 11.90 -15.14 -2.89
CA ARG A 93 10.70 -14.61 -3.57
C ARG A 93 10.21 -13.32 -2.94
N ALA A 94 10.09 -13.28 -1.62
CA ALA A 94 9.69 -12.09 -0.88
C ALA A 94 10.61 -10.90 -1.19
N LEU A 95 11.93 -11.12 -1.24
CA LEU A 95 12.90 -10.11 -1.64
C LEU A 95 12.70 -9.67 -3.09
N ALA A 96 12.50 -10.61 -4.02
CA ALA A 96 12.23 -10.29 -5.42
C ALA A 96 10.96 -9.44 -5.57
N GLU A 97 9.91 -9.73 -4.82
CA GLU A 97 8.67 -8.96 -4.81
C GLU A 97 8.85 -7.54 -4.24
N ILE A 98 9.66 -7.35 -3.19
CA ILE A 98 10.06 -6.03 -2.69
C ILE A 98 10.72 -5.21 -3.81
N PHE A 99 11.67 -5.80 -4.53
CA PHE A 99 12.34 -5.13 -5.63
C PHE A 99 11.39 -4.82 -6.79
N LEU A 100 10.50 -5.76 -7.16
CA LEU A 100 9.49 -5.53 -8.20
C LEU A 100 8.57 -4.36 -7.84
N LEU A 101 8.13 -4.26 -6.58
CA LEU A 101 7.40 -3.08 -6.11
C LEU A 101 8.25 -1.81 -6.25
N SER A 102 9.54 -1.84 -5.91
CA SER A 102 10.39 -0.64 -5.99
C SER A 102 10.56 -0.06 -7.40
N TYR A 103 10.26 -0.84 -8.45
CA TYR A 103 10.28 -0.38 -9.84
C TYR A 103 8.94 0.23 -10.30
N SER A 104 7.92 0.29 -9.43
CA SER A 104 6.60 0.84 -9.79
C SER A 104 6.59 2.37 -9.76
N ASP A 105 5.90 3.01 -10.72
CA ASP A 105 5.76 4.48 -10.77
C ASP A 105 4.98 5.06 -9.56
N ARG A 106 4.07 4.26 -9.02
CA ARG A 106 3.19 4.59 -7.90
C ARG A 106 3.05 3.35 -7.01
N LEU A 107 3.02 3.56 -5.70
CA LEU A 107 2.88 2.49 -4.72
C LEU A 107 1.70 2.74 -3.80
N VAL A 108 0.98 1.67 -3.47
CA VAL A 108 0.03 1.62 -2.34
C VAL A 108 0.58 0.63 -1.33
N THR A 109 0.73 1.04 -0.07
CA THR A 109 1.29 0.19 0.99
C THR A 109 0.34 0.06 2.16
N THR A 110 0.47 -1.04 2.91
CA THR A 110 -0.32 -1.30 4.12
C THR A 110 0.40 -0.75 5.36
N GLY A 111 -0.36 -0.18 6.29
CA GLY A 111 0.18 0.26 7.57
C GLY A 111 0.84 -0.89 8.36
N PHE A 112 1.87 -0.56 9.15
CA PHE A 112 2.74 -1.49 9.89
C PHE A 112 3.60 -2.44 9.03
N SER A 113 3.47 -2.43 7.71
CA SER A 113 4.19 -3.37 6.85
C SER A 113 5.62 -2.90 6.58
N THR A 114 6.58 -3.51 7.26
CA THR A 114 8.01 -3.28 6.98
C THR A 114 8.40 -3.74 5.57
N PHE A 115 7.71 -4.72 5.00
CA PHE A 115 7.84 -5.11 3.59
C PHE A 115 7.55 -3.93 2.66
N GLY A 116 6.46 -3.21 2.92
CA GLY A 116 6.09 -1.99 2.20
C GLY A 116 7.11 -0.89 2.41
N TYR A 117 7.62 -0.72 3.64
CA TYR A 117 8.65 0.28 3.95
C TYR A 117 9.91 0.11 3.12
N VAL A 118 10.43 -1.12 3.06
CA VAL A 118 11.63 -1.40 2.26
C VAL A 118 11.35 -1.11 0.79
N ALA A 119 10.22 -1.57 0.23
CA ALA A 119 9.89 -1.37 -1.17
C ALA A 119 9.81 0.12 -1.56
N HIS A 120 9.09 0.94 -0.81
CA HIS A 120 8.94 2.36 -1.16
C HIS A 120 10.19 3.19 -0.86
N SER A 121 10.98 2.80 0.14
CA SER A 121 12.26 3.44 0.43
C SER A 121 13.27 3.16 -0.68
N LEU A 122 13.36 1.92 -1.16
CA LEU A 122 14.19 1.56 -2.32
C LEU A 122 13.75 2.29 -3.60
N ALA A 123 12.45 2.48 -3.79
CA ALA A 123 11.91 3.25 -4.91
C ALA A 123 12.26 4.75 -4.83
N GLY A 124 12.58 5.27 -3.63
CA GLY A 124 12.66 6.70 -3.38
C GLY A 124 11.30 7.41 -3.58
N LEU A 125 10.19 6.69 -3.36
CA LEU A 125 8.84 7.18 -3.62
C LEU A 125 8.02 7.23 -2.34
N ARG A 126 7.31 8.34 -2.12
CA ARG A 126 6.30 8.40 -1.06
C ARG A 126 5.13 7.51 -1.48
N PRO A 127 4.72 6.47 -0.74
CA PRO A 127 3.61 5.62 -1.16
C PRO A 127 2.27 6.34 -0.91
N TRP A 128 1.17 5.73 -1.35
CA TRP A 128 -0.15 5.95 -0.78
C TRP A 128 -0.36 4.91 0.33
N LEU A 129 -0.32 5.35 1.57
CA LEU A 129 -0.34 4.49 2.74
C LEU A 129 -1.79 4.27 3.18
N LEU A 130 -2.27 3.04 3.11
CA LEU A 130 -3.60 2.66 3.58
C LEU A 130 -3.70 2.97 5.08
N SER A 131 -4.65 3.84 5.43
CA SER A 131 -4.86 4.27 6.80
C SER A 131 -5.32 3.11 7.68
N LEU A 132 -5.03 3.18 8.97
CA LEU A 132 -5.53 2.18 9.90
C LEU A 132 -7.06 2.22 9.96
N LEU A 133 -7.66 1.05 10.05
CA LEU A 133 -9.10 0.92 10.27
C LEU A 133 -9.46 1.27 11.70
N ASP A 134 -10.56 1.99 11.86
CA ASP A 134 -11.28 2.01 13.12
C ASP A 134 -11.89 0.63 13.36
N ARG A 135 -11.48 -0.01 14.47
CA ARG A 135 -11.88 -1.37 14.82
C ARG A 135 -13.35 -1.50 15.18
N SER A 136 -14.01 -0.42 15.60
CA SER A 136 -15.42 -0.44 15.97
C SER A 136 -16.35 -0.53 14.76
N LYS A 137 -16.02 0.19 13.68
CA LYS A 137 -16.78 0.24 12.43
C LYS A 137 -16.19 -0.59 11.29
N MET A 138 -15.00 -1.17 11.49
CA MET A 138 -14.25 -1.90 10.46
C MET A 138 -14.11 -1.10 9.16
N ARG A 139 -13.76 0.19 9.28
CA ARG A 139 -13.64 1.11 8.14
C ARG A 139 -12.66 2.23 8.49
N ALA A 140 -11.84 2.65 7.53
CA ALA A 140 -11.06 3.87 7.64
C ALA A 140 -11.88 5.04 7.05
N ASP A 141 -11.93 6.16 7.78
CA ASP A 141 -12.60 7.38 7.29
C ASP A 141 -11.89 7.91 6.04
N VAL A 142 -10.57 8.08 6.17
CA VAL A 142 -9.66 8.35 5.07
C VAL A 142 -9.13 7.01 4.56
N ALA A 143 -9.27 6.73 3.25
CA ALA A 143 -8.87 5.42 2.71
C ALA A 143 -7.35 5.24 2.72
N CYS A 144 -6.61 6.28 2.36
CA CYS A 144 -5.17 6.32 2.46
C CYS A 144 -4.65 7.76 2.53
N VAL A 145 -3.41 7.91 2.99
CA VAL A 145 -2.72 9.19 3.09
C VAL A 145 -1.44 9.15 2.28
N ARG A 146 -0.94 10.32 1.89
CA ARG A 146 0.41 10.44 1.34
C ARG A 146 1.36 10.78 2.50
N PRO A 147 2.30 9.89 2.88
CA PRO A 147 3.24 10.18 3.95
C PRO A 147 4.10 11.40 3.62
N ALA A 148 4.60 12.08 4.65
CA ALA A 148 5.43 13.27 4.48
C ALA A 148 6.74 12.95 3.72
N SER A 149 7.40 11.86 4.10
CA SER A 149 8.70 11.41 3.60
C SER A 149 8.65 9.97 3.06
N VAL A 150 9.75 9.53 2.43
CA VAL A 150 9.95 8.15 1.95
C VAL A 150 10.44 7.20 3.03
N GLU A 151 10.74 7.72 4.22
CA GLU A 151 11.45 7.02 5.28
C GLU A 151 10.58 5.96 5.98
N PRO A 152 11.19 4.84 6.42
CA PRO A 152 10.48 3.81 7.18
C PRO A 152 10.06 4.32 8.57
N CYS A 153 9.04 3.69 9.14
CA CYS A 153 8.67 3.94 10.53
C CYS A 153 9.51 3.10 11.50
N LEU A 154 10.12 3.75 12.48
CA LEU A 154 10.65 3.08 13.68
C LEU A 154 9.47 2.82 14.64
N HIS A 155 9.01 1.57 14.71
CA HIS A 155 7.82 1.20 15.47
C HIS A 155 7.97 1.30 16.99
N SER A 156 9.18 1.03 17.48
CA SER A 156 9.49 0.99 18.91
C SER A 156 10.69 1.89 19.20
N PRO A 157 10.51 3.22 19.20
CA PRO A 157 11.59 4.13 19.55
C PRO A 157 12.03 3.87 21.00
N PRO A 158 13.35 3.95 21.29
CA PRO A 158 13.82 3.83 22.66
C PRO A 158 13.37 5.05 23.49
N PRO A 159 13.13 4.89 24.80
CA PRO A 159 12.95 6.02 25.70
C PRO A 159 14.16 6.96 25.66
N LEU A 160 13.93 8.26 25.60
CA LEU A 160 14.97 9.30 25.55
C LEU A 160 15.40 9.76 26.94
N VAL A 161 15.63 8.81 27.84
CA VAL A 161 16.08 9.06 29.22
C VAL A 161 17.61 9.10 29.26
N CYS A 162 18.24 9.99 28.47
CA CYS A 162 19.71 10.11 28.47
C CYS A 162 20.22 10.99 29.63
N ARG A 163 19.75 12.25 29.67
CA ARG A 163 20.10 13.24 30.71
C ARG A 163 18.88 13.80 31.43
N ALA A 164 17.68 13.58 30.89
CA ALA A 164 16.43 13.98 31.51
C ALA A 164 16.02 12.95 32.58
N GLN A 165 15.33 13.40 33.62
CA GLN A 165 14.75 12.51 34.64
C GLN A 165 13.48 11.79 34.15
N GLN A 166 12.92 12.23 33.02
CA GLN A 166 11.70 11.72 32.42
C GLN A 166 11.90 11.51 30.92
N ASP A 167 11.14 10.57 30.35
CA ASP A 167 11.10 10.36 28.92
C ASP A 167 10.46 11.57 28.22
N LEU A 168 11.01 11.97 27.09
CA LEU A 168 10.56 13.12 26.31
C LEU A 168 10.23 12.66 24.90
N ASP A 169 9.18 13.25 24.32
CA ASP A 169 8.83 12.98 22.93
C ASP A 169 9.87 13.62 21.98
N PRO A 170 10.66 12.83 21.23
CA PRO A 170 11.65 13.37 20.29
C PRO A 170 11.03 14.32 19.26
N VAL A 171 9.78 14.06 18.86
CA VAL A 171 9.09 14.82 17.80
C VAL A 171 8.87 16.27 18.22
N ALA A 172 8.70 16.52 19.53
CA ALA A 172 8.56 17.87 20.07
C ALA A 172 9.87 18.69 20.06
N HIS A 173 11.02 18.02 19.88
CA HIS A 173 12.34 18.63 20.08
C HIS A 173 13.24 18.59 18.84
N LEU A 174 12.98 17.69 17.90
CA LEU A 174 13.81 17.49 16.71
C LEU A 174 13.03 17.82 15.44
N PRO A 175 13.40 18.88 14.71
CA PRO A 175 12.63 19.38 13.57
C PRO A 175 12.69 18.48 12.33
N PHE A 176 13.39 17.34 12.40
CA PHE A 176 13.48 16.33 11.34
C PHE A 176 12.81 15.00 11.74
N LEU A 177 12.10 14.96 12.88
CA LEU A 177 11.32 13.80 13.32
C LEU A 177 9.82 14.10 13.38
N ARG A 178 9.02 13.14 12.93
CA ARG A 178 7.56 13.12 13.09
C ARG A 178 7.09 11.75 13.53
N HIS A 179 5.90 11.70 14.13
CA HIS A 179 5.20 10.43 14.31
C HIS A 179 4.78 9.85 12.97
N CYS A 180 4.77 8.52 12.88
CA CYS A 180 4.39 7.81 11.67
C CYS A 180 2.87 7.90 11.44
N GLU A 181 2.46 7.98 10.18
CA GLU A 181 1.05 8.10 9.80
C GLU A 181 0.27 6.79 10.02
N ASP A 182 0.96 5.64 10.05
CA ASP A 182 0.40 4.32 10.30
C ASP A 182 0.69 3.75 11.69
N LEU A 183 1.46 4.45 12.52
CA LEU A 183 1.69 4.08 13.92
C LEU A 183 2.05 5.31 14.74
N GLY A 184 1.07 5.85 15.46
CA GLY A 184 1.22 7.12 16.19
C GLY A 184 2.29 7.11 17.29
N ALA A 185 2.66 5.95 17.83
CA ALA A 185 3.76 5.82 18.80
C ALA A 185 5.14 5.69 18.12
N GLY A 186 5.16 5.36 16.83
CA GLY A 186 6.38 5.24 16.06
C GLY A 186 6.89 6.61 15.63
N ILE A 187 8.16 6.67 15.25
CA ILE A 187 8.80 7.87 14.74
C ILE A 187 9.47 7.60 13.40
N LYS A 188 9.58 8.63 12.57
CA LYS A 188 10.33 8.58 11.32
C LYS A 188 10.99 9.90 11.01
N LEU A 189 12.01 9.83 10.17
CA LEU A 189 12.66 11.00 9.60
C LEU A 189 11.74 11.69 8.59
N PHE A 190 11.81 13.00 8.55
CA PHE A 190 11.19 13.82 7.52
C PHE A 190 12.12 14.98 7.11
N ASP A 191 11.90 15.47 5.90
CA ASP A 191 12.62 16.58 5.27
C ASP A 191 11.89 17.92 5.39
#